data_AF-A0A9D4QYG6-F1
#
_entry.id   AF-A0A9D4QYG6-F1
#
_cell.length_a   1.000
_cell.length_b   1.000
_cell.length_c   1.000
_cell.angle_alpha   90.00
_cell.angle_beta   90.00
_cell.angle_gamma   90.00
#
_symmetry.space_group_name_H-M   'P 1'
#
loop_
_entity.id
_entity.type
_entity.pdbx_description
1 polymer ?
#
loop_
_entity_poly.entity_id
_entity_poly.type
_entity_poly.pdbx_seq_one_letter_code
_entity_poly.pdbx_strand_id
1 'polypeptide(L)'
;MKEEIERLHREVQAARTRELLAIAQSPTAIREICVKNEETLWKEMDLLQQEILQREDEIKELNNLLQSVQYLQNEDRCKLHGLLQQKEGTIIILTKQKEVLQTRLNTVKQTIELLRQESAATLGVISEPSQQLKQMIEKDVQLEHEYKRIQQDLCKHERLCSDIENTTMVNEENMVHLLEENNAHARSDEDALENEILSADVSTANEILLDDVSTANEILLDDVSTANEILLDDVSTGIKIPPRDVSTENEILPGDVSTIYNRLNPDEENMPENAATFRDALDPLKIAELYKNLYANHWPVAFQAASSYFFGMPEHEIVNTILEIFERVRIFCKDTFDKQKLAIMEQMKNDSSDLVNLDEARVLEFMGQGTTEFSLSLLHQKYRAMVFGSFLDGKSIFIQESIRICWLMNLSDPPVVEHKKIKSGDKFDPNLYQVYTHQGNKVQFVVLPALMRKDGPIIAKGVVQCKPFTKASSRMHRKGTNTLARRFSSSWIGAEQSLQDNSHGSDSASSLSECSHPAQPNGANGSDLGRKKYPKELTPSESDLKKYRVYKTMFSDLIVKSKLGEKLYDKCLKYEEWKNKQN
;
A
#
# COMPACT_ATOMS: atom_id res chain seq x y z
N MET A 1 -36.28 13.36 -4.56
CA MET A 1 -35.12 14.07 -3.94
C MET A 1 -34.26 14.77 -4.98
N LYS A 2 -33.58 14.06 -5.91
CA LYS A 2 -32.81 14.68 -7.01
C LYS A 2 -33.64 15.72 -7.80
N GLU A 3 -34.85 15.34 -8.20
CA GLU A 3 -35.78 16.22 -8.93
C GLU A 3 -36.20 17.48 -8.15
N GLU A 4 -36.19 17.41 -6.81
CA GLU A 4 -36.52 18.53 -5.93
C GLU A 4 -35.34 19.50 -5.81
N ILE A 5 -34.11 18.99 -5.79
CA ILE A 5 -32.90 19.81 -5.93
C ILE A 5 -32.89 20.49 -7.32
N GLU A 6 -33.27 19.78 -8.38
CA GLU A 6 -33.40 20.36 -9.72
C GLU A 6 -34.56 21.36 -9.83
N ARG A 7 -35.66 21.19 -9.08
CA ARG A 7 -36.75 22.18 -8.97
C ARG A 7 -36.25 23.45 -8.29
N LEU A 8 -35.68 23.33 -7.11
CA LEU A 8 -35.13 24.45 -6.34
C LEU A 8 -34.01 25.19 -7.11
N HIS A 9 -33.14 24.47 -7.82
CA HIS A 9 -32.11 25.10 -8.65
C HIS A 9 -32.72 25.94 -9.80
N ARG A 10 -33.78 25.45 -10.46
CA ARG A 10 -34.51 26.21 -11.48
C ARG A 10 -35.24 27.42 -10.90
N GLU A 11 -35.80 27.31 -9.70
CA GLU A 11 -36.46 28.43 -9.01
C GLU A 11 -35.46 29.52 -8.58
N VAL A 12 -34.29 29.14 -8.07
CA VAL A 12 -33.18 30.05 -7.74
C VAL A 12 -32.64 30.75 -8.99
N GLN A 13 -32.40 30.02 -10.09
CA GLN A 13 -32.01 30.66 -11.36
C GLN A 13 -33.10 31.63 -11.86
N ALA A 14 -34.36 31.20 -11.90
CA ALA A 14 -35.47 32.03 -12.36
C ALA A 14 -35.74 33.25 -11.46
N ALA A 15 -35.37 33.22 -10.18
CA ALA A 15 -35.33 34.41 -9.31
C ALA A 15 -34.18 35.34 -9.72
N ARG A 16 -32.95 34.83 -9.81
CA ARG A 16 -31.74 35.59 -10.18
C ARG A 16 -31.86 36.25 -11.55
N THR A 17 -32.47 35.59 -12.55
CA THR A 17 -32.72 36.20 -13.87
C THR A 17 -33.73 37.35 -13.81
N ARG A 18 -34.78 37.25 -12.99
CA ARG A 18 -35.76 38.34 -12.78
C ARG A 18 -35.13 39.53 -12.05
N GLU A 19 -34.27 39.27 -11.08
CA GLU A 19 -33.50 40.29 -10.38
C GLU A 19 -32.54 41.02 -11.33
N LEU A 20 -31.74 40.29 -12.11
CA LEU A 20 -30.85 40.86 -13.13
C LEU A 20 -31.61 41.69 -14.19
N LEU A 21 -32.79 41.24 -14.63
CA LEU A 21 -33.66 41.99 -15.55
C LEU A 21 -34.24 43.29 -14.95
N ALA A 22 -34.47 43.32 -13.63
CA ALA A 22 -34.90 44.54 -12.94
C ALA A 22 -33.72 45.54 -12.78
N ILE A 23 -32.54 45.05 -12.41
CA ILE A 23 -31.32 45.86 -12.26
C ILE A 23 -30.89 46.44 -13.62
N ALA A 24 -31.08 45.71 -14.72
CA ALA A 24 -30.76 46.15 -16.08
C ALA A 24 -31.45 47.47 -16.53
N GLN A 25 -32.52 47.90 -15.83
CA GLN A 25 -33.21 49.17 -16.12
C GLN A 25 -32.49 50.40 -15.53
N SER A 26 -31.44 50.22 -14.72
CA SER A 26 -30.62 51.31 -14.17
C SER A 26 -29.13 50.94 -14.17
N PRO A 27 -28.33 51.44 -15.13
CA PRO A 27 -26.89 51.17 -15.19
C PRO A 27 -26.13 51.54 -13.91
N THR A 28 -26.60 52.55 -13.17
CA THR A 28 -26.07 52.95 -11.87
C THR A 28 -26.29 51.86 -10.81
N ALA A 29 -27.46 51.21 -10.80
CA ALA A 29 -27.77 50.12 -9.88
C ALA A 29 -26.96 48.84 -10.19
N ILE A 30 -26.72 48.53 -11.48
CA ILE A 30 -25.79 47.45 -11.88
C ILE A 30 -24.43 47.70 -11.23
N ARG A 31 -23.87 48.90 -11.40
CA ARG A 31 -22.55 49.28 -10.85
C ARG A 31 -22.49 49.15 -9.33
N GLU A 32 -23.48 49.67 -8.60
CA GLU A 32 -23.50 49.55 -7.14
C GLU A 32 -23.57 48.11 -6.66
N ILE A 33 -24.33 47.24 -7.33
CA ILE A 33 -24.47 45.83 -6.96
C ILE A 33 -23.19 45.06 -7.30
N CYS A 34 -22.55 45.32 -8.45
CA CYS A 34 -21.25 44.75 -8.77
C CYS A 34 -20.17 45.13 -7.74
N VAL A 35 -20.10 46.41 -7.34
CA VAL A 35 -19.12 46.88 -6.33
C VAL A 35 -19.39 46.26 -4.96
N LYS A 36 -20.66 46.17 -4.52
CA LYS A 36 -21.03 45.53 -3.24
C LYS A 36 -20.72 44.02 -3.25
N ASN A 37 -20.94 43.34 -4.37
CA ASN A 37 -20.63 41.92 -4.53
C ASN A 37 -19.11 41.67 -4.56
N GLU A 38 -18.34 42.48 -5.29
CA GLU A 38 -16.88 42.40 -5.28
C GLU A 38 -16.32 42.65 -3.87
N GLU A 39 -16.74 43.72 -3.18
CA GLU A 39 -16.31 44.00 -1.79
C GLU A 39 -16.64 42.86 -0.81
N THR A 40 -17.76 42.16 -1.03
CA THR A 40 -18.15 40.98 -0.22
C THR A 40 -17.26 39.77 -0.52
N LEU A 41 -16.93 39.53 -1.79
CA LEU A 41 -16.03 38.44 -2.20
C LEU A 41 -14.58 38.65 -1.72
N TRP A 42 -14.07 39.90 -1.73
CA TRP A 42 -12.77 40.21 -1.15
C TRP A 42 -12.76 39.93 0.36
N LYS A 43 -13.81 40.30 1.10
CA LYS A 43 -13.94 40.00 2.54
C LYS A 43 -14.01 38.50 2.85
N GLU A 44 -14.68 37.70 2.02
CA GLU A 44 -14.61 36.23 2.15
C GLU A 44 -13.20 35.71 1.85
N MET A 45 -12.52 36.28 0.85
CA MET A 45 -11.16 35.87 0.49
C MET A 45 -10.13 36.17 1.59
N ASP A 46 -10.18 37.35 2.19
CA ASP A 46 -9.31 37.74 3.31
C ASP A 46 -9.51 36.81 4.52
N LEU A 47 -10.78 36.47 4.84
CA LEU A 47 -11.13 35.54 5.91
C LEU A 47 -10.61 34.13 5.64
N LEU A 48 -10.73 33.64 4.40
CA LEU A 48 -10.18 32.33 3.99
C LEU A 48 -8.65 32.31 4.04
N GLN A 49 -7.98 33.41 3.73
CA GLN A 49 -6.52 33.50 3.86
C GLN A 49 -6.07 33.52 5.32
N GLN A 50 -6.81 34.18 6.22
CA GLN A 50 -6.56 34.12 7.66
C GLN A 50 -6.78 32.71 8.23
N GLU A 51 -7.84 31.99 7.81
CA GLU A 51 -8.05 30.60 8.24
C GLU A 51 -6.93 29.68 7.73
N ILE A 52 -6.47 29.83 6.48
CA ILE A 52 -5.34 29.04 5.95
C ILE A 52 -4.07 29.26 6.78
N LEU A 53 -3.72 30.51 7.08
CA LEU A 53 -2.53 30.82 7.89
C LEU A 53 -2.62 30.22 9.30
N GLN A 54 -3.77 30.32 9.96
CA GLN A 54 -3.99 29.68 11.26
C GLN A 54 -3.77 28.16 11.20
N ARG A 55 -4.26 27.49 10.15
CA ARG A 55 -4.07 26.04 9.95
C ARG A 55 -2.60 25.67 9.68
N GLU A 56 -1.83 26.55 9.05
CA GLU A 56 -0.40 26.35 8.85
C GLU A 56 0.39 26.41 10.16
N ASP A 57 0.09 27.37 11.04
CA ASP A 57 0.69 27.44 12.37
C ASP A 57 0.27 26.26 13.27
N GLU A 58 -1.01 25.85 13.23
CA GLU A 58 -1.48 24.64 13.95
C GLU A 58 -0.72 23.37 13.50
N ILE A 59 -0.50 23.18 12.19
CA ILE A 59 0.28 22.05 11.67
C ILE A 59 1.76 22.14 12.11
N LYS A 60 2.33 23.34 12.13
CA LYS A 60 3.72 23.60 12.53
C LYS A 60 3.96 23.31 14.01
N GLU A 61 3.04 23.70 14.89
CA GLU A 61 3.08 23.34 16.31
C GLU A 61 2.97 21.82 16.51
N LEU A 62 2.05 21.15 15.80
CA LEU A 62 1.89 19.70 15.86
C LEU A 62 3.13 18.94 15.37
N ASN A 63 3.82 19.43 14.34
CA ASN A 63 5.08 18.85 13.87
C ASN A 63 6.22 19.02 14.88
N ASN A 64 6.34 20.20 15.52
CA ASN A 64 7.33 20.43 16.59
C ASN A 64 7.07 19.49 17.78
N LEU A 65 5.80 19.26 18.15
CA LEU A 65 5.42 18.29 19.18
C LEU A 65 5.75 16.86 18.76
N LEU A 66 5.45 16.47 17.52
CA LEU A 66 5.78 15.15 16.95
C LEU A 66 7.28 14.86 17.03
N GLN A 67 8.11 15.85 16.68
CA GLN A 67 9.56 15.76 16.73
C GLN A 67 10.08 15.68 18.18
N SER A 68 9.54 16.50 19.11
CA SER A 68 9.93 16.44 20.53
C SER A 68 9.59 15.07 21.18
N VAL A 69 8.49 14.46 20.75
CA VAL A 69 8.04 13.13 21.18
C VAL A 69 9.00 12.01 20.73
N GLN A 70 9.66 12.15 19.58
CA GLN A 70 10.58 11.12 19.05
C GLN A 70 11.87 10.97 19.88
N TYR A 71 12.23 11.94 20.74
CA TYR A 71 13.46 11.91 21.54
C TYR A 71 13.32 11.23 22.93
N LEU A 72 12.13 10.75 23.32
CA LEU A 72 11.90 10.19 24.66
C LEU A 72 12.18 8.67 24.73
N GLN A 73 12.86 8.22 25.79
CA GLN A 73 13.37 6.85 25.90
C GLN A 73 12.35 5.81 26.40
N ASN A 74 12.21 4.74 25.61
CA ASN A 74 11.76 3.37 25.90
C ASN A 74 10.53 3.07 26.80
N GLU A 75 10.39 3.57 28.03
CA GLU A 75 9.43 2.98 28.99
C GLU A 75 7.97 3.44 28.76
N ASP A 76 7.74 4.70 28.37
CA ASP A 76 6.41 5.20 27.99
C ASP A 76 6.02 4.91 26.52
N ARG A 77 6.88 4.21 25.77
CA ARG A 77 6.88 4.15 24.29
C ARG A 77 5.57 3.68 23.67
N CYS A 78 4.78 2.83 24.34
CA CYS A 78 3.47 2.41 23.86
C CYS A 78 2.38 3.49 23.98
N LYS A 79 2.30 4.20 25.13
CA LYS A 79 1.39 5.34 25.31
C LYS A 79 1.77 6.46 24.34
N LEU A 80 3.08 6.69 24.23
CA LEU A 80 3.70 7.68 23.36
C LEU A 80 3.40 7.41 21.88
N HIS A 81 3.43 6.16 21.43
CA HIS A 81 3.05 5.78 20.07
C HIS A 81 1.55 5.96 19.78
N GLY A 82 0.67 5.74 20.78
CA GLY A 82 -0.75 6.07 20.66
C GLY A 82 -0.99 7.58 20.48
N LEU A 83 -0.30 8.41 21.26
CA LEU A 83 -0.30 9.87 21.09
C LEU A 83 0.28 10.30 19.73
N LEU A 84 1.35 9.65 19.27
CA LEU A 84 1.97 9.88 17.96
C LEU A 84 0.95 9.67 16.83
N GLN A 85 0.30 8.49 16.79
CA GLN A 85 -0.74 8.19 15.79
C GLN A 85 -1.93 9.16 15.84
N GLN A 86 -2.33 9.61 17.03
CA GLN A 86 -3.38 10.62 17.19
C GLN A 86 -2.96 11.98 16.60
N LYS A 87 -1.70 12.39 16.80
CA LYS A 87 -1.15 13.64 16.26
C LYS A 87 -0.98 13.57 14.73
N GLU A 88 -0.44 12.47 14.20
CA GLU A 88 -0.38 12.19 12.75
C GLU A 88 -1.78 12.24 12.11
N GLY A 89 -2.77 11.59 12.72
CA GLY A 89 -4.17 11.63 12.28
C GLY A 89 -4.75 13.05 12.27
N THR A 90 -4.37 13.89 13.24
CA THR A 90 -4.77 15.30 13.32
C THR A 90 -4.15 16.12 12.18
N ILE A 91 -2.84 15.96 11.94
CA ILE A 91 -2.12 16.62 10.84
C ILE A 91 -2.76 16.27 9.48
N ILE A 92 -3.09 15.00 9.25
CA ILE A 92 -3.76 14.53 8.02
C ILE A 92 -5.15 15.16 7.82
N ILE A 93 -5.86 15.51 8.89
CA ILE A 93 -7.15 16.21 8.81
C ILE A 93 -6.95 17.70 8.47
N LEU A 94 -6.02 18.37 9.16
CA LEU A 94 -5.73 19.80 8.95
C LEU A 94 -5.19 20.07 7.53
N THR A 95 -4.31 19.21 7.01
CA THR A 95 -3.81 19.30 5.63
C THR A 95 -4.95 19.25 4.60
N LYS A 96 -5.93 18.35 4.78
CA LYS A 96 -7.11 18.27 3.89
C LYS A 96 -8.03 19.48 4.02
N GLN A 97 -8.17 20.04 5.22
CA GLN A 97 -8.91 21.29 5.42
C GLN A 97 -8.23 22.44 4.66
N LYS A 98 -6.89 22.55 4.74
CA LYS A 98 -6.09 23.50 3.95
C LYS A 98 -6.28 23.29 2.43
N GLU A 99 -6.27 22.06 1.93
CA GLU A 99 -6.55 21.76 0.50
C GLU A 99 -7.94 22.24 0.06
N VAL A 100 -8.98 22.05 0.89
CA VAL A 100 -10.35 22.50 0.61
C VAL A 100 -10.46 24.02 0.63
N LEU A 101 -9.84 24.69 1.62
CA LEU A 101 -9.80 26.15 1.72
C LEU A 101 -9.04 26.77 0.53
N GLN A 102 -7.89 26.19 0.14
CA GLN A 102 -7.12 26.60 -1.03
C GLN A 102 -7.93 26.43 -2.33
N THR A 103 -8.75 25.38 -2.43
CA THR A 103 -9.65 25.17 -3.56
C THR A 103 -10.73 26.26 -3.62
N ARG A 104 -11.38 26.58 -2.49
CA ARG A 104 -12.35 27.70 -2.39
C ARG A 104 -11.70 29.03 -2.79
N LEU A 105 -10.53 29.33 -2.26
CA LEU A 105 -9.74 30.53 -2.57
C LEU A 105 -9.47 30.66 -4.09
N ASN A 106 -9.15 29.56 -4.77
CA ASN A 106 -8.97 29.55 -6.21
C ASN A 106 -10.29 29.79 -6.98
N THR A 107 -11.42 29.25 -6.53
CA THR A 107 -12.75 29.52 -7.11
C THR A 107 -13.20 30.97 -6.92
N VAL A 108 -12.94 31.58 -5.76
CA VAL A 108 -13.23 33.00 -5.50
C VAL A 108 -12.42 33.89 -6.44
N LYS A 109 -11.12 33.63 -6.61
CA LYS A 109 -10.25 34.34 -7.57
C LYS A 109 -10.76 34.23 -9.01
N GLN A 110 -11.16 33.04 -9.46
CA GLN A 110 -11.77 32.85 -10.79
C GLN A 110 -13.09 33.63 -10.95
N THR A 111 -13.90 33.70 -9.89
CA THR A 111 -15.18 34.44 -9.91
C THR A 111 -14.96 35.95 -10.00
N ILE A 112 -14.00 36.50 -9.25
CA ILE A 112 -13.61 37.91 -9.33
C ILE A 112 -13.08 38.27 -10.72
N GLU A 113 -12.25 37.40 -11.32
CA GLU A 113 -11.72 37.62 -12.68
C GLU A 113 -12.82 37.62 -13.76
N LEU A 114 -13.80 36.72 -13.67
CA LEU A 114 -14.96 36.72 -14.57
C LEU A 114 -15.80 38.00 -14.42
N LEU A 115 -16.08 38.45 -13.18
CA LEU A 115 -16.82 39.69 -12.92
C LEU A 115 -16.08 40.93 -13.47
N ARG A 116 -14.74 40.93 -13.43
CA ARG A 116 -13.90 41.98 -14.03
C ARG A 116 -14.00 41.99 -15.55
N GLN A 117 -14.02 40.83 -16.19
CA GLN A 117 -14.20 40.70 -17.64
C GLN A 117 -15.61 41.14 -18.09
N GLU A 118 -16.66 40.76 -17.37
CA GLU A 118 -18.04 41.23 -17.62
C GLU A 118 -18.17 42.76 -17.43
N SER A 119 -17.55 43.31 -16.39
CA SER A 119 -17.52 44.75 -16.13
C SER A 119 -16.78 45.50 -17.25
N ALA A 120 -15.59 45.03 -17.66
CA ALA A 120 -14.82 45.63 -18.74
C ALA A 120 -15.58 45.63 -20.08
N ALA A 121 -16.23 44.51 -20.43
CA ALA A 121 -17.07 44.40 -21.62
C ALA A 121 -18.26 45.38 -21.58
N THR A 122 -18.89 45.56 -20.41
CA THR A 122 -20.00 46.51 -20.21
C THR A 122 -19.53 47.96 -20.30
N LEU A 123 -18.34 48.28 -19.78
CA LEU A 123 -17.80 49.64 -19.74
C LEU A 123 -17.24 50.10 -21.10
N GLY A 124 -16.81 49.20 -21.97
CA GLY A 124 -16.36 49.52 -23.34
C GLY A 124 -17.44 50.16 -24.24
N VAL A 125 -18.70 50.20 -23.79
CA VAL A 125 -19.85 50.80 -24.50
C VAL A 125 -20.08 52.28 -24.10
N ILE A 126 -19.44 52.79 -23.04
CA ILE A 126 -19.73 54.11 -22.46
C ILE A 126 -18.53 55.06 -22.66
N SER A 127 -18.64 56.02 -23.56
CA SER A 127 -17.47 56.70 -24.16
C SER A 127 -16.89 57.92 -23.42
N GLU A 128 -17.25 58.19 -22.16
CA GLU A 128 -16.60 59.25 -21.36
C GLU A 128 -16.30 58.82 -19.90
N PRO A 129 -15.04 58.97 -19.43
CA PRO A 129 -14.65 58.57 -18.07
C PRO A 129 -14.94 59.66 -17.03
N SER A 130 -16.06 59.50 -16.32
CA SER A 130 -16.39 60.28 -15.10
C SER A 130 -15.27 60.23 -14.04
N GLN A 131 -15.19 61.27 -13.18
CA GLN A 131 -14.25 61.37 -12.05
C GLN A 131 -14.20 60.12 -11.15
N GLN A 132 -15.32 59.40 -11.01
CA GLN A 132 -15.40 58.15 -10.25
C GLN A 132 -14.49 57.04 -10.82
N LEU A 133 -14.22 57.03 -12.14
CA LEU A 133 -13.32 56.04 -12.74
C LEU A 133 -11.87 56.27 -12.31
N LYS A 134 -11.45 57.53 -12.09
CA LYS A 134 -10.12 57.81 -11.52
C LYS A 134 -9.99 57.25 -10.10
N GLN A 135 -11.03 57.36 -9.28
CA GLN A 135 -11.04 56.81 -7.92
C GLN A 135 -11.03 55.27 -7.90
N MET A 136 -11.68 54.61 -8.88
CA MET A 136 -11.52 53.16 -9.06
C MET A 136 -10.07 52.80 -9.41
N ILE A 137 -9.51 53.41 -10.45
CA ILE A 137 -8.13 53.15 -10.91
C ILE A 137 -7.10 53.39 -9.77
N GLU A 138 -7.29 54.44 -8.97
CA GLU A 138 -6.42 54.74 -7.84
C GLU A 138 -6.53 53.70 -6.70
N LYS A 139 -7.71 53.10 -6.49
CA LYS A 139 -7.93 51.98 -5.57
C LYS A 139 -7.35 50.67 -6.12
N ASP A 140 -7.50 50.40 -7.42
CA ASP A 140 -6.91 49.22 -8.08
C ASP A 140 -5.38 49.25 -8.00
N VAL A 141 -4.76 50.42 -8.19
CA VAL A 141 -3.32 50.62 -8.01
C VAL A 141 -2.87 50.39 -6.56
N GLN A 142 -3.70 50.73 -5.56
CA GLN A 142 -3.39 50.40 -4.15
C GLN A 142 -3.43 48.88 -3.91
N LEU A 143 -4.47 48.19 -4.42
CA LEU A 143 -4.61 46.73 -4.34
C LEU A 143 -3.47 46.00 -5.06
N GLU A 144 -2.97 46.51 -6.20
CA GLU A 144 -1.83 45.91 -6.89
C GLU A 144 -0.52 46.02 -6.09
N HIS A 145 -0.32 47.11 -5.32
CA HIS A 145 0.81 47.24 -4.40
C HIS A 145 0.68 46.32 -3.18
N GLU A 146 -0.53 46.10 -2.67
CA GLU A 146 -0.79 45.18 -1.57
C GLU A 146 -0.59 43.72 -2.00
N TYR A 147 -1.10 43.34 -3.17
CA TYR A 147 -0.85 42.02 -3.78
C TYR A 147 0.65 41.75 -3.97
N LYS A 148 1.42 42.73 -4.47
CA LYS A 148 2.89 42.62 -4.62
C LYS A 148 3.61 42.47 -3.27
N ARG A 149 3.09 43.08 -2.20
CA ARG A 149 3.62 42.89 -0.84
C ARG A 149 3.38 41.46 -0.35
N ILE A 150 2.15 40.97 -0.48
CA ILE A 150 1.77 39.59 -0.12
C ILE A 150 2.61 38.57 -0.89
N GLN A 151 2.87 38.78 -2.19
CA GLN A 151 3.77 37.91 -2.96
C GLN A 151 5.22 37.96 -2.43
N GLN A 152 5.73 39.13 -2.03
CA GLN A 152 7.07 39.22 -1.44
C GLN A 152 7.16 38.50 -0.08
N ASP A 153 6.11 38.54 0.73
CA ASP A 153 6.06 37.86 2.02
C ASP A 153 5.89 36.34 1.86
N LEU A 154 5.11 35.87 0.87
CA LEU A 154 5.04 34.46 0.49
C LEU A 154 6.42 33.92 0.09
N CYS A 155 7.15 34.63 -0.78
CA CYS A 155 8.51 34.29 -1.19
C CYS A 155 9.55 34.32 -0.05
N LYS A 156 9.27 35.00 1.08
CA LYS A 156 10.10 34.90 2.31
C LYS A 156 9.75 33.62 3.07
N HIS A 157 8.47 33.29 3.18
CA HIS A 157 8.00 32.10 3.89
C HIS A 157 8.45 30.81 3.19
N GLU A 158 8.39 30.74 1.86
CA GLU A 158 8.89 29.60 1.07
C GLU A 158 10.39 29.32 1.32
N ARG A 159 11.20 30.38 1.41
CA ARG A 159 12.63 30.25 1.77
C ARG A 159 12.81 29.75 3.19
N LEU A 160 12.05 30.33 4.14
CA LEU A 160 12.13 29.94 5.55
C LEU A 160 11.69 28.49 5.79
N CYS A 161 10.72 27.97 5.01
CA CYS A 161 10.39 26.55 4.97
C CYS A 161 11.59 25.72 4.46
N SER A 162 12.20 26.11 3.35
CA SER A 162 13.36 25.38 2.81
C SER A 162 14.57 25.41 3.75
N ASP A 163 14.82 26.53 4.44
CA ASP A 163 15.87 26.62 5.47
C ASP A 163 15.58 25.66 6.65
N ILE A 164 14.32 25.50 7.05
CA ILE A 164 13.88 24.54 8.08
C ILE A 164 14.02 23.09 7.58
N GLU A 165 13.63 22.78 6.35
CA GLU A 165 13.79 21.46 5.74
C GLU A 165 15.27 21.03 5.69
N ASN A 166 16.14 21.92 5.19
CA ASN A 166 17.60 21.69 5.17
C ASN A 166 18.17 21.49 6.58
N THR A 167 17.76 22.31 7.55
CA THR A 167 18.19 22.18 8.95
C THR A 167 17.72 20.86 9.58
N THR A 168 16.50 20.41 9.25
CA THR A 168 15.93 19.14 9.73
C THR A 168 16.70 17.96 9.16
N MET A 169 16.98 17.95 7.85
CA MET A 169 17.76 16.91 7.19
C MET A 169 19.18 16.78 7.78
N VAL A 170 19.86 17.90 8.06
CA VAL A 170 21.18 17.89 8.72
C VAL A 170 21.10 17.34 10.15
N ASN A 171 20.04 17.65 10.89
CA ASN A 171 19.83 17.09 12.23
C ASN A 171 19.52 15.59 12.19
N GLU A 172 18.78 15.12 11.19
CA GLU A 172 18.52 13.69 10.95
C GLU A 172 19.82 12.94 10.58
N GLU A 173 20.66 13.46 9.68
CA GLU A 173 21.97 12.87 9.35
C GLU A 173 22.88 12.77 10.58
N ASN A 174 22.97 13.82 11.40
CA ASN A 174 23.73 13.82 12.64
C ASN A 174 23.18 12.82 13.68
N MET A 175 21.85 12.71 13.80
CA MET A 175 21.19 11.77 14.71
C MET A 175 21.41 10.31 14.28
N VAL A 176 21.36 10.03 12.97
CA VAL A 176 21.68 8.70 12.42
C VAL A 176 23.13 8.34 12.73
N HIS A 177 24.10 9.23 12.52
CA HIS A 177 25.50 8.98 12.87
C HIS A 177 25.68 8.67 14.37
N LEU A 178 25.05 9.45 15.25
CA LEU A 178 25.08 9.18 16.70
C LEU A 178 24.45 7.83 17.07
N LEU A 179 23.37 7.42 16.39
CA LEU A 179 22.75 6.12 16.62
C LEU A 179 23.60 4.96 16.06
N GLU A 180 24.25 5.12 14.91
CA GLU A 180 25.19 4.13 14.37
C GLU A 180 26.43 3.97 15.27
N GLU A 181 26.98 5.07 15.77
CA GLU A 181 28.12 5.08 16.69
C GLU A 181 27.79 4.43 18.04
N ASN A 182 26.63 4.73 18.64
CA ASN A 182 26.17 4.07 19.86
C ASN A 182 25.89 2.57 19.64
N ASN A 183 25.29 2.17 18.51
CA ASN A 183 25.08 0.75 18.18
C ASN A 183 26.39 0.00 17.92
N ALA A 184 27.43 0.68 17.41
CA ALA A 184 28.76 0.08 17.24
C ALA A 184 29.44 -0.20 18.59
N HIS A 185 29.33 0.72 19.55
CA HIS A 185 29.80 0.49 20.93
C HIS A 185 29.02 -0.66 21.60
N ALA A 186 27.68 -0.61 21.57
CA ALA A 186 26.84 -1.65 22.19
C ALA A 186 27.14 -3.07 21.66
N ARG A 187 27.43 -3.21 20.35
CA ARG A 187 27.88 -4.49 19.78
C ARG A 187 29.29 -4.89 20.22
N SER A 188 30.20 -3.93 20.35
CA SER A 188 31.55 -4.24 20.87
C SER A 188 31.51 -4.68 22.33
N ASP A 189 30.56 -4.18 23.12
CA ASP A 189 30.33 -4.61 24.51
C ASP A 189 29.63 -5.98 24.57
N GLU A 190 28.68 -6.25 23.65
CA GLU A 190 28.01 -7.55 23.47
C GLU A 190 29.01 -8.64 23.02
N ASP A 191 29.82 -8.36 21.99
CA ASP A 191 30.92 -9.23 21.53
C ASP A 191 31.94 -9.50 22.67
N ALA A 192 32.27 -8.49 23.48
CA ALA A 192 33.18 -8.65 24.61
C ALA A 192 32.59 -9.56 25.70
N LEU A 193 31.31 -9.36 26.04
CA LEU A 193 30.60 -10.16 27.04
C LEU A 193 30.40 -11.60 26.57
N GLU A 194 30.08 -11.85 25.29
CA GLU A 194 29.98 -13.21 24.74
C GLU A 194 31.35 -13.93 24.82
N ASN A 195 32.46 -13.24 24.54
CA ASN A 195 33.80 -13.81 24.70
C ASN A 195 34.16 -14.07 26.18
N GLU A 196 33.74 -13.22 27.13
CA GLU A 196 33.95 -13.45 28.56
C GLU A 196 33.14 -14.66 29.06
N ILE A 197 31.86 -14.78 28.66
CA ILE A 197 30.99 -15.92 28.97
C ILE A 197 31.56 -17.20 28.35
N LEU A 198 31.93 -17.21 27.06
CA LEU A 198 32.54 -18.38 26.42
C LEU A 198 33.85 -18.78 27.09
N SER A 199 34.66 -17.84 27.58
CA SER A 199 35.87 -18.15 28.36
C SER A 199 35.54 -18.74 29.73
N ALA A 200 34.49 -18.27 30.40
CA ALA A 200 34.04 -18.79 31.69
C ALA A 200 33.43 -20.19 31.55
N ASP A 201 32.60 -20.42 30.53
CA ASP A 201 32.03 -21.73 30.20
C ASP A 201 33.11 -22.74 29.83
N VAL A 202 34.12 -22.36 29.04
CA VAL A 202 35.27 -23.22 28.73
C VAL A 202 36.12 -23.48 29.97
N SER A 203 36.30 -22.52 30.88
CA SER A 203 36.99 -22.77 32.16
C SER A 203 36.21 -23.77 33.02
N THR A 204 34.91 -23.54 33.18
CA THR A 204 34.00 -24.39 33.97
C THR A 204 33.91 -25.81 33.39
N ALA A 205 33.84 -25.94 32.06
CA ALA A 205 33.85 -27.23 31.39
C ALA A 205 35.19 -27.97 31.53
N ASN A 206 36.32 -27.25 31.60
CA ASN A 206 37.62 -27.87 31.89
C ASN A 206 37.76 -28.30 33.36
N GLU A 207 37.21 -27.53 34.30
CA GLU A 207 37.14 -27.93 35.72
C GLU A 207 36.23 -29.16 35.89
N ILE A 208 35.03 -29.15 35.30
CA ILE A 208 34.13 -30.32 35.28
C ILE A 208 34.81 -31.52 34.60
N LEU A 209 35.54 -31.35 33.50
CA LEU A 209 36.26 -32.47 32.87
C LEU A 209 37.45 -32.97 33.71
N LEU A 210 38.09 -32.10 34.50
CA LEU A 210 39.15 -32.50 35.44
C LEU A 210 38.56 -33.26 36.65
N ASP A 211 37.45 -32.78 37.19
CA ASP A 211 36.72 -33.43 38.28
C ASP A 211 36.05 -34.73 37.82
N ASP A 212 35.47 -34.79 36.62
CA ASP A 212 34.94 -36.02 36.00
C ASP A 212 36.06 -37.01 35.71
N VAL A 213 37.26 -36.56 35.27
CA VAL A 213 38.41 -37.46 35.09
C VAL A 213 39.02 -37.89 36.41
N SER A 214 39.06 -37.05 37.45
CA SER A 214 39.49 -37.47 38.80
C SER A 214 38.50 -38.46 39.37
N THR A 215 37.21 -38.14 39.33
CA THR A 215 36.10 -38.99 39.78
C THR A 215 36.05 -40.28 38.97
N ALA A 216 36.32 -40.26 37.66
CA ALA A 216 36.42 -41.48 36.86
C ALA A 216 37.69 -42.29 37.14
N ASN A 217 38.79 -41.68 37.62
CA ASN A 217 39.96 -42.43 38.09
C ASN A 217 39.75 -43.00 39.50
N GLU A 218 39.08 -42.29 40.40
CA GLU A 218 38.64 -42.82 41.69
C GLU A 218 37.60 -43.93 41.49
N ILE A 219 36.58 -43.72 40.66
CA ILE A 219 35.63 -44.76 40.22
C ILE A 219 36.33 -45.89 39.46
N LEU A 220 37.42 -45.69 38.71
CA LEU A 220 38.15 -46.82 38.11
C LEU A 220 39.03 -47.58 39.12
N LEU A 221 39.51 -46.93 40.18
CA LEU A 221 40.18 -47.61 41.29
C LEU A 221 39.17 -48.38 42.15
N ASP A 222 38.06 -47.73 42.49
CA ASP A 222 36.95 -48.31 43.22
C ASP A 222 36.21 -49.35 42.38
N ASP A 223 36.05 -49.23 41.06
CA ASP A 223 35.49 -50.26 40.17
C ASP A 223 36.49 -51.40 39.96
N VAL A 224 37.81 -51.19 40.10
CA VAL A 224 38.76 -52.32 40.12
C VAL A 224 38.72 -53.03 41.48
N SER A 225 38.52 -52.30 42.58
CA SER A 225 38.26 -52.91 43.90
C SER A 225 36.89 -53.62 43.92
N THR A 226 35.87 -52.99 43.37
CA THR A 226 34.47 -53.41 43.40
C THR A 226 34.18 -54.39 42.27
N ALA A 227 34.94 -54.48 41.18
CA ALA A 227 34.88 -55.62 40.26
C ALA A 227 35.50 -56.89 40.88
N ASN A 228 36.40 -56.78 41.87
CA ASN A 228 36.79 -57.93 42.68
C ASN A 228 35.66 -58.34 43.67
N GLU A 229 34.83 -57.40 44.14
CA GLU A 229 33.63 -57.72 44.94
C GLU A 229 32.39 -58.10 44.09
N ILE A 230 32.26 -57.61 42.86
CA ILE A 230 31.17 -57.91 41.92
C ILE A 230 31.46 -59.21 41.16
N LEU A 231 32.72 -59.64 41.03
CA LEU A 231 33.02 -61.06 40.75
C LEU A 231 32.55 -62.02 41.86
N LEU A 232 32.08 -61.51 43.01
CA LEU A 232 31.30 -62.26 44.00
C LEU A 232 29.79 -61.95 43.92
N ASP A 233 29.39 -60.69 43.71
CA ASP A 233 27.97 -60.24 43.82
C ASP A 233 27.18 -60.01 42.50
N ASP A 234 27.76 -60.10 41.29
CA ASP A 234 27.03 -60.02 39.99
C ASP A 234 26.12 -61.26 39.73
N VAL A 235 25.88 -62.05 40.78
CA VAL A 235 24.78 -63.01 40.91
C VAL A 235 23.43 -62.30 41.06
N SER A 236 23.39 -60.98 41.36
CA SER A 236 22.18 -60.27 41.80
C SER A 236 21.82 -58.98 41.03
N THR A 237 21.02 -59.13 39.97
CA THR A 237 19.92 -58.24 39.45
C THR A 237 19.72 -56.82 40.04
N GLY A 238 19.39 -55.73 39.32
CA GLY A 238 19.12 -55.52 37.88
C GLY A 238 17.87 -54.64 37.55
N ILE A 239 18.07 -53.52 36.80
CA ILE A 239 17.13 -52.89 35.81
C ILE A 239 16.06 -51.80 36.24
N LYS A 240 16.07 -50.64 35.53
CA LYS A 240 15.06 -49.52 35.29
C LYS A 240 14.90 -48.33 36.30
N ILE A 241 14.75 -47.00 35.99
CA ILE A 241 14.35 -46.13 34.82
C ILE A 241 12.81 -45.78 34.72
N PRO A 242 12.29 -44.52 34.48
CA PRO A 242 12.84 -43.12 34.53
C PRO A 242 11.84 -42.02 35.14
N PRO A 243 11.46 -40.80 34.60
CA PRO A 243 11.11 -39.58 35.40
C PRO A 243 9.75 -38.87 35.07
N ARG A 244 9.59 -37.53 35.22
CA ARG A 244 8.38 -36.70 34.89
C ARG A 244 8.65 -35.18 34.64
N ASP A 245 7.71 -34.47 33.98
CA ASP A 245 7.78 -33.06 33.49
C ASP A 245 7.17 -31.97 34.42
N VAL A 246 7.27 -30.66 34.04
CA VAL A 246 6.21 -29.60 34.05
C VAL A 246 6.72 -28.23 33.50
N SER A 247 5.81 -27.35 33.04
CA SER A 247 6.07 -25.99 32.48
C SER A 247 5.02 -24.94 32.91
N THR A 248 5.35 -23.64 32.90
CA THR A 248 4.45 -22.45 33.00
C THR A 248 5.13 -21.22 32.30
N GLU A 249 4.65 -19.96 32.18
CA GLU A 249 3.41 -19.19 32.47
C GLU A 249 3.38 -17.91 31.56
N ASN A 250 2.24 -17.18 31.40
CA ASN A 250 2.10 -15.69 31.32
C ASN A 250 0.74 -15.20 30.71
N GLU A 251 0.35 -13.94 31.00
CA GLU A 251 -0.98 -13.31 30.74
C GLU A 251 -0.92 -11.99 29.93
N ILE A 252 -2.06 -11.39 29.51
CA ILE A 252 -2.50 -9.99 29.85
C ILE A 252 -3.81 -9.51 29.14
N LEU A 253 -4.85 -9.22 29.97
CA LEU A 253 -5.94 -8.21 29.89
C LEU A 253 -6.75 -7.91 28.58
N PRO A 254 -8.08 -8.12 28.58
CA PRO A 254 -9.05 -7.52 27.63
C PRO A 254 -9.77 -6.26 28.17
N GLY A 255 -10.35 -5.42 27.30
CA GLY A 255 -11.01 -4.16 27.68
C GLY A 255 -12.45 -3.90 27.19
N ASP A 256 -12.78 -4.14 25.92
CA ASP A 256 -13.96 -3.50 25.27
C ASP A 256 -15.20 -4.39 25.03
N VAL A 257 -15.08 -5.72 25.10
CA VAL A 257 -15.99 -6.64 24.39
C VAL A 257 -17.23 -7.09 25.18
N SER A 258 -17.29 -6.88 26.51
CA SER A 258 -18.52 -7.10 27.32
C SER A 258 -19.72 -6.28 26.80
N THR A 259 -19.44 -5.14 26.18
CA THR A 259 -20.41 -4.27 25.48
C THR A 259 -21.09 -4.93 24.27
N ILE A 260 -20.49 -5.99 23.71
CA ILE A 260 -20.99 -6.73 22.54
C ILE A 260 -21.79 -7.95 22.98
N TYR A 261 -21.34 -8.69 24.01
CA TYR A 261 -22.01 -9.89 24.53
C TYR A 261 -23.50 -9.63 24.84
N ASN A 262 -23.80 -8.50 25.47
CA ASN A 262 -25.15 -8.07 25.85
C ASN A 262 -26.08 -7.72 24.67
N ARG A 263 -25.66 -7.88 23.41
CA ARG A 263 -26.49 -7.72 22.20
C ARG A 263 -26.80 -9.03 21.48
N LEU A 264 -26.31 -10.18 21.97
CA LEU A 264 -26.26 -11.43 21.22
C LEU A 264 -27.25 -12.52 21.69
N ASN A 265 -28.18 -12.20 22.59
CA ASN A 265 -29.35 -13.01 22.90
C ASN A 265 -30.68 -12.30 22.51
N PRO A 266 -30.93 -11.98 21.22
CA PRO A 266 -32.29 -11.90 20.71
C PRO A 266 -32.85 -13.32 20.50
N ASP A 267 -34.16 -13.51 20.66
CA ASP A 267 -34.82 -14.80 20.37
C ASP A 267 -34.70 -15.16 18.88
N GLU A 268 -34.52 -16.45 18.56
CA GLU A 268 -34.19 -16.95 17.20
C GLU A 268 -35.23 -16.55 16.13
N GLU A 269 -36.48 -16.26 16.52
CA GLU A 269 -37.56 -15.85 15.61
C GLU A 269 -37.37 -14.47 14.96
N ASN A 270 -36.39 -13.65 15.39
CA ASN A 270 -36.14 -12.30 14.86
C ASN A 270 -34.73 -12.09 14.26
N MET A 271 -34.10 -13.14 13.74
CA MET A 271 -32.83 -13.02 13.00
C MET A 271 -33.02 -12.19 11.72
N PRO A 272 -32.29 -11.07 11.51
CA PRO A 272 -32.52 -10.17 10.38
C PRO A 272 -32.09 -10.78 9.04
N GLU A 273 -32.83 -10.43 7.98
CA GLU A 273 -32.73 -10.99 6.61
C GLU A 273 -31.32 -10.90 5.99
N ASN A 274 -30.50 -9.94 6.43
CA ASN A 274 -29.11 -9.78 5.98
C ASN A 274 -28.15 -10.88 6.48
N ALA A 275 -28.47 -11.58 7.57
CA ALA A 275 -27.58 -12.57 8.17
C ALA A 275 -27.59 -13.92 7.45
N ALA A 276 -28.71 -14.27 6.80
CA ALA A 276 -28.80 -15.44 5.92
C ALA A 276 -27.87 -15.28 4.70
N THR A 277 -27.96 -14.13 4.02
CA THR A 277 -27.12 -13.74 2.88
C THR A 277 -25.62 -13.73 3.22
N PHE A 278 -25.27 -13.53 4.50
CA PHE A 278 -23.88 -13.61 4.96
C PHE A 278 -23.40 -15.07 5.14
N ARG A 279 -24.20 -15.97 5.73
CA ARG A 279 -23.83 -17.41 5.78
C ARG A 279 -23.64 -17.98 4.37
N ASP A 280 -24.47 -17.58 3.40
CA ASP A 280 -24.31 -17.95 1.98
C ASP A 280 -23.00 -17.42 1.36
N ALA A 281 -22.51 -16.25 1.82
CA ALA A 281 -21.24 -15.69 1.39
C ALA A 281 -20.01 -16.40 1.97
N LEU A 282 -20.18 -17.19 3.04
CA LEU A 282 -19.13 -18.02 3.64
C LEU A 282 -18.99 -19.42 3.01
N ASP A 283 -19.90 -19.87 2.13
CA ASP A 283 -19.70 -21.14 1.41
C ASP A 283 -18.40 -21.08 0.58
N PRO A 284 -17.46 -22.02 0.77
CA PRO A 284 -16.30 -22.17 -0.10
C PRO A 284 -16.62 -22.15 -1.61
N LEU A 285 -17.79 -22.62 -2.06
CA LEU A 285 -18.16 -22.53 -3.48
C LEU A 285 -18.46 -21.08 -3.92
N LYS A 286 -19.08 -20.27 -3.06
CA LYS A 286 -19.30 -18.83 -3.31
C LYS A 286 -17.99 -18.05 -3.25
N ILE A 287 -17.12 -18.35 -2.29
CA ILE A 287 -15.75 -17.82 -2.22
C ILE A 287 -14.98 -18.18 -3.50
N ALA A 288 -15.11 -19.42 -3.98
CA ALA A 288 -14.51 -19.87 -5.23
C ALA A 288 -15.14 -19.25 -6.50
N GLU A 289 -16.36 -18.71 -6.43
CA GLU A 289 -16.98 -17.91 -7.49
C GLU A 289 -16.42 -16.48 -7.49
N LEU A 290 -16.37 -15.83 -6.33
CA LEU A 290 -15.73 -14.51 -6.14
C LEU A 290 -14.27 -14.53 -6.58
N TYR A 291 -13.54 -15.62 -6.30
CA TYR A 291 -12.15 -15.78 -6.76
C TYR A 291 -12.01 -15.90 -8.28
N LYS A 292 -12.96 -16.55 -8.96
CA LYS A 292 -13.02 -16.60 -10.44
C LYS A 292 -13.39 -15.22 -11.00
N ASN A 293 -14.27 -14.48 -10.33
CA ASN A 293 -14.64 -13.11 -10.67
C ASN A 293 -13.45 -12.13 -10.55
N LEU A 294 -12.68 -12.21 -9.46
CA LEU A 294 -11.43 -11.46 -9.24
C LEU A 294 -10.48 -11.64 -10.44
N TYR A 295 -10.29 -12.88 -10.90
CA TYR A 295 -9.46 -13.18 -12.06
C TYR A 295 -10.08 -12.76 -13.41
N ALA A 296 -11.40 -12.91 -13.59
CA ALA A 296 -12.06 -12.57 -14.84
C ALA A 296 -12.13 -11.05 -15.09
N ASN A 297 -12.47 -10.28 -14.05
CA ASN A 297 -12.88 -8.88 -14.18
C ASN A 297 -11.91 -7.87 -13.55
N HIS A 298 -11.19 -8.23 -12.48
CA HIS A 298 -10.34 -7.27 -11.75
C HIS A 298 -8.84 -7.47 -12.03
N TRP A 299 -8.40 -8.70 -12.27
CA TRP A 299 -7.03 -9.00 -12.68
C TRP A 299 -6.63 -8.32 -14.01
N PRO A 300 -7.45 -8.28 -15.08
CA PRO A 300 -7.06 -7.60 -16.32
C PRO A 300 -6.84 -6.09 -16.12
N VAL A 301 -7.66 -5.45 -15.27
CA VAL A 301 -7.53 -4.03 -14.92
C VAL A 301 -6.26 -3.79 -14.11
N ALA A 302 -5.97 -4.63 -13.12
CA ALA A 302 -4.71 -4.57 -12.36
C ALA A 302 -3.49 -4.80 -13.25
N PHE A 303 -3.56 -5.74 -14.20
CA PHE A 303 -2.50 -6.04 -15.16
C PHE A 303 -2.28 -4.92 -16.17
N GLN A 304 -3.35 -4.28 -16.67
CA GLN A 304 -3.25 -3.11 -17.55
C GLN A 304 -2.62 -1.93 -16.81
N ALA A 305 -3.12 -1.60 -15.60
CA ALA A 305 -2.56 -0.54 -14.78
C ALA A 305 -1.07 -0.78 -14.46
N ALA A 306 -0.70 -2.01 -14.11
CA ALA A 306 0.68 -2.40 -13.86
C ALA A 306 1.53 -2.30 -15.13
N SER A 307 1.02 -2.70 -16.29
CA SER A 307 1.74 -2.61 -17.57
C SER A 307 1.97 -1.17 -18.02
N SER A 308 1.02 -0.27 -17.74
CA SER A 308 1.16 1.17 -17.99
C SER A 308 2.17 1.84 -17.05
N TYR A 309 2.14 1.51 -15.75
CA TYR A 309 3.07 2.07 -14.76
C TYR A 309 4.49 1.52 -14.94
N PHE A 310 4.63 0.20 -15.16
CA PHE A 310 5.90 -0.49 -15.34
C PHE A 310 6.29 -0.64 -16.82
N PHE A 311 6.24 0.46 -17.57
CA PHE A 311 6.40 0.47 -19.02
C PHE A 311 7.65 -0.32 -19.49
N GLY A 312 7.43 -1.42 -20.19
CA GLY A 312 8.50 -2.29 -20.70
C GLY A 312 9.26 -3.07 -19.61
N MET A 313 8.60 -3.47 -18.52
CA MET A 313 8.97 -4.70 -17.81
C MET A 313 8.42 -5.93 -18.55
N PRO A 314 9.05 -7.11 -18.41
CA PRO A 314 8.50 -8.36 -18.93
C PRO A 314 7.16 -8.72 -18.27
N GLU A 315 6.23 -9.28 -19.06
CA GLU A 315 4.91 -9.77 -18.60
C GLU A 315 4.99 -10.58 -17.29
N HIS A 316 5.94 -11.51 -17.18
CA HIS A 316 6.08 -12.35 -15.99
C HIS A 316 6.54 -11.60 -14.73
N GLU A 317 7.31 -10.51 -14.86
CA GLU A 317 7.68 -9.66 -13.72
C GLU A 317 6.48 -8.81 -13.27
N ILE A 318 5.63 -8.38 -14.21
CA ILE A 318 4.37 -7.67 -13.94
C ILE A 318 3.36 -8.61 -13.25
N VAL A 319 3.17 -9.83 -13.76
CA VAL A 319 2.31 -10.86 -13.14
C VAL A 319 2.78 -11.20 -11.73
N ASN A 320 4.09 -11.43 -11.54
CA ASN A 320 4.65 -11.69 -10.21
C ASN A 320 4.41 -10.52 -9.25
N THR A 321 4.48 -9.26 -9.72
CA THR A 321 4.18 -8.07 -8.90
C THR A 321 2.74 -8.09 -8.36
N ILE A 322 1.77 -8.39 -9.22
CA ILE A 322 0.34 -8.42 -8.83
C ILE A 322 0.06 -9.61 -7.91
N LEU A 323 0.71 -10.75 -8.15
CA LEU A 323 0.65 -11.93 -7.28
C LEU A 323 1.29 -11.67 -5.91
N GLU A 324 2.39 -10.90 -5.83
CA GLU A 324 2.97 -10.47 -4.56
C GLU A 324 2.04 -9.50 -3.79
N ILE A 325 1.26 -8.66 -4.48
CA ILE A 325 0.24 -7.82 -3.84
C ILE A 325 -0.91 -8.70 -3.29
N PHE A 326 -1.39 -9.69 -4.06
CA PHE A 326 -2.40 -10.64 -3.57
C PHE A 326 -1.90 -11.43 -2.35
N GLU A 327 -0.66 -11.91 -2.37
CA GLU A 327 -0.04 -12.64 -1.26
C GLU A 327 0.10 -11.76 0.00
N ARG A 328 0.48 -10.48 -0.14
CA ARG A 328 0.51 -9.52 0.99
C ARG A 328 -0.87 -9.28 1.57
N VAL A 329 -1.89 -9.13 0.73
CA VAL A 329 -3.30 -9.05 1.17
C VAL A 329 -3.70 -10.32 1.93
N ARG A 330 -3.36 -11.50 1.41
CA ARG A 330 -3.69 -12.80 2.04
C ARG A 330 -3.03 -12.96 3.41
N ILE A 331 -1.77 -12.57 3.55
CA ILE A 331 -1.03 -12.55 4.83
C ILE A 331 -1.68 -11.55 5.78
N PHE A 332 -1.90 -10.29 5.38
CA PHE A 332 -2.55 -9.27 6.21
C PHE A 332 -3.94 -9.70 6.71
N CYS A 333 -4.78 -10.27 5.84
CA CYS A 333 -6.09 -10.78 6.22
C CYS A 333 -5.98 -11.90 7.24
N LYS A 334 -5.06 -12.86 7.04
CA LYS A 334 -4.85 -13.95 8.00
C LYS A 334 -4.31 -13.42 9.34
N ASP A 335 -3.25 -12.63 9.34
CA ASP A 335 -2.64 -12.10 10.57
C ASP A 335 -3.64 -11.26 11.38
N THR A 336 -4.53 -10.52 10.69
CA THR A 336 -5.61 -9.76 11.35
C THR A 336 -6.71 -10.67 11.88
N PHE A 337 -7.06 -11.73 11.15
CA PHE A 337 -8.04 -12.72 11.55
C PHE A 337 -7.59 -13.51 12.79
N ASP A 338 -6.37 -14.06 12.77
CA ASP A 338 -5.82 -14.85 13.88
C ASP A 338 -5.73 -13.98 15.15
N LYS A 339 -5.36 -12.70 15.03
CA LYS A 339 -5.35 -11.74 16.16
C LYS A 339 -6.74 -11.43 16.70
N GLN A 340 -7.73 -11.19 15.83
CA GLN A 340 -9.11 -10.95 16.28
C GLN A 340 -9.71 -12.19 16.94
N LYS A 341 -9.49 -13.38 16.34
CA LYS A 341 -9.93 -14.66 16.88
C LYS A 341 -9.35 -14.91 18.26
N LEU A 342 -8.04 -14.70 18.44
CA LEU A 342 -7.38 -14.87 19.73
C LEU A 342 -7.92 -13.90 20.79
N ALA A 343 -8.09 -12.61 20.46
CA ALA A 343 -8.64 -11.62 21.38
C ALA A 343 -10.10 -11.94 21.79
N ILE A 344 -10.92 -12.48 20.86
CA ILE A 344 -12.29 -12.93 21.16
C ILE A 344 -12.27 -14.19 22.04
N MET A 345 -11.41 -15.17 21.74
CA MET A 345 -11.28 -16.39 22.56
C MET A 345 -10.82 -16.08 23.99
N GLU A 346 -9.84 -15.19 24.14
CA GLU A 346 -9.35 -14.72 25.44
C GLU A 346 -10.43 -13.98 26.23
N GLN A 347 -11.14 -13.05 25.59
CA GLN A 347 -12.18 -12.28 26.28
C GLN A 347 -13.42 -13.13 26.60
N MET A 348 -13.83 -14.07 25.73
CA MET A 348 -14.89 -15.04 26.04
C MET A 348 -14.52 -15.97 27.20
N LYS A 349 -13.23 -16.31 27.35
CA LYS A 349 -12.70 -17.08 28.49
C LYS A 349 -12.72 -16.28 29.79
N ASN A 350 -12.51 -14.96 29.72
CA ASN A 350 -12.53 -14.07 30.89
C ASN A 350 -13.95 -13.69 31.33
N ASP A 351 -14.92 -13.59 30.41
CA ASP A 351 -16.32 -13.29 30.71
C ASP A 351 -17.10 -14.49 31.30
N SER A 352 -16.56 -15.71 31.30
CA SER A 352 -17.30 -16.92 31.75
C SER A 352 -16.44 -17.95 32.49
N SER A 353 -16.69 -18.11 33.79
CA SER A 353 -16.03 -19.10 34.66
C SER A 353 -16.31 -20.57 34.30
N ASP A 354 -17.41 -20.83 33.57
CA ASP A 354 -18.00 -22.17 33.46
C ASP A 354 -17.80 -22.81 32.06
N LEU A 355 -17.21 -22.08 31.10
CA LEU A 355 -17.04 -22.53 29.71
C LEU A 355 -15.80 -23.41 29.51
N VAL A 356 -15.88 -24.65 30.02
CA VAL A 356 -14.88 -25.71 29.76
C VAL A 356 -14.80 -26.13 28.27
N ASN A 357 -15.81 -25.80 27.45
CA ASN A 357 -15.81 -26.04 26.01
C ASN A 357 -16.24 -24.77 25.23
N LEU A 358 -15.28 -23.89 24.94
CA LEU A 358 -15.43 -22.81 23.97
C LEU A 358 -15.23 -23.36 22.55
N ASP A 359 -16.34 -23.67 21.87
CA ASP A 359 -16.35 -24.18 20.50
C ASP A 359 -15.87 -23.10 19.50
N GLU A 360 -14.90 -23.47 18.66
CA GLU A 360 -14.34 -22.64 17.59
C GLU A 360 -15.43 -22.14 16.62
N ALA A 361 -16.49 -22.93 16.39
CA ALA A 361 -17.63 -22.53 15.57
C ALA A 361 -18.36 -21.29 16.11
N ARG A 362 -18.46 -21.11 17.43
CA ARG A 362 -19.13 -19.94 18.04
C ARG A 362 -18.29 -18.66 17.91
N VAL A 363 -16.96 -18.81 17.93
CA VAL A 363 -16.02 -17.70 17.66
C VAL A 363 -16.10 -17.29 16.19
N LEU A 364 -16.13 -18.27 15.27
CA LEU A 364 -16.32 -18.02 13.84
C LEU A 364 -17.66 -17.35 13.54
N GLU A 365 -18.75 -17.75 14.22
CA GLU A 365 -20.05 -17.10 14.08
C GLU A 365 -20.04 -15.65 14.60
N PHE A 366 -19.45 -15.38 15.76
CA PHE A 366 -19.31 -14.03 16.31
C PHE A 366 -18.50 -13.13 15.36
N MET A 367 -17.36 -13.62 14.84
CA MET A 367 -16.56 -12.90 13.84
C MET A 367 -17.33 -12.72 12.52
N GLY A 368 -18.12 -13.71 12.12
CA GLY A 368 -19.00 -13.68 10.95
C GLY A 368 -20.04 -12.56 11.04
N GLN A 369 -20.77 -12.49 12.15
CA GLN A 369 -21.71 -11.38 12.42
C GLN A 369 -21.01 -10.01 12.45
N GLY A 370 -19.76 -9.97 12.95
CA GLY A 370 -18.90 -8.78 12.84
C GLY A 370 -18.49 -8.40 11.41
N THR A 371 -18.59 -9.30 10.42
CA THR A 371 -18.10 -9.12 9.04
C THR A 371 -19.09 -8.39 8.13
N THR A 372 -19.72 -7.35 8.66
CA THR A 372 -20.47 -6.37 7.86
C THR A 372 -19.53 -5.56 6.94
N GLU A 373 -20.09 -4.83 5.96
CA GLU A 373 -19.32 -3.94 5.07
C GLU A 373 -18.49 -2.89 5.82
N PHE A 374 -18.89 -2.55 7.06
CA PHE A 374 -18.10 -1.70 7.97
C PHE A 374 -16.75 -2.32 8.32
N SER A 375 -16.70 -3.62 8.63
CA SER A 375 -15.45 -4.33 8.93
C SER A 375 -14.58 -4.51 7.70
N LEU A 376 -15.16 -4.74 6.52
CA LEU A 376 -14.40 -4.72 5.25
C LEU A 376 -13.81 -3.33 4.98
N SER A 377 -14.56 -2.27 5.23
CA SER A 377 -14.09 -0.88 5.10
C SER A 377 -12.94 -0.58 6.08
N LEU A 378 -13.02 -1.05 7.32
CA LEU A 378 -11.95 -0.92 8.31
C LEU A 378 -10.71 -1.75 7.93
N LEU A 379 -10.88 -2.94 7.35
CA LEU A 379 -9.78 -3.75 6.81
C LEU A 379 -9.11 -3.07 5.62
N HIS A 380 -9.89 -2.47 4.69
CA HIS A 380 -9.35 -1.64 3.60
C HIS A 380 -8.56 -0.45 4.13
N GLN A 381 -9.08 0.25 5.16
CA GLN A 381 -8.39 1.37 5.81
C GLN A 381 -7.08 0.94 6.47
N LYS A 382 -7.09 -0.16 7.26
CA LYS A 382 -5.90 -0.70 7.93
C LYS A 382 -4.84 -1.17 6.92
N TYR A 383 -5.24 -1.89 5.87
CA TYR A 383 -4.31 -2.30 4.81
C TYR A 383 -3.72 -1.09 4.08
N ARG A 384 -4.53 -0.08 3.77
CA ARG A 384 -4.08 1.16 3.11
C ARG A 384 -3.14 2.00 4.00
N ALA A 385 -3.28 1.94 5.32
CA ALA A 385 -2.34 2.58 6.25
C ALA A 385 -1.01 1.79 6.35
N MET A 386 -1.05 0.47 6.24
CA MET A 386 0.15 -0.38 6.24
C MET A 386 0.95 -0.27 4.93
N VAL A 387 0.28 -0.14 3.78
CA VAL A 387 0.93 -0.10 2.46
C VAL A 387 1.12 1.34 1.98
N PHE A 388 2.20 1.96 2.45
CA PHE A 388 2.67 3.26 1.97
C PHE A 388 3.07 3.19 0.48
N GLY A 389 2.60 4.16 -0.31
CA GLY A 389 3.16 4.53 -1.61
C GLY A 389 2.97 3.57 -2.80
N SER A 390 2.38 2.39 -2.64
CA SER A 390 2.31 1.39 -3.72
C SER A 390 1.53 1.86 -4.96
N PHE A 391 2.00 1.46 -6.15
CA PHE A 391 1.42 1.84 -7.44
C PHE A 391 -0.09 1.53 -7.57
N LEU A 392 -0.52 0.38 -7.02
CA LEU A 392 -1.93 0.19 -6.65
C LEU A 392 -2.12 0.81 -5.27
N ASP A 393 -2.75 1.97 -5.20
CA ASP A 393 -3.22 2.47 -3.91
C ASP A 393 -4.40 1.61 -3.41
N GLY A 394 -4.77 1.77 -2.14
CA GLY A 394 -5.88 1.02 -1.53
C GLY A 394 -7.27 1.27 -2.13
N LYS A 395 -7.40 2.06 -3.21
CA LYS A 395 -8.63 2.22 -4.01
C LYS A 395 -8.70 1.26 -5.20
N SER A 396 -7.63 0.51 -5.50
CA SER A 396 -7.66 -0.51 -6.56
C SER A 396 -8.71 -1.57 -6.23
N ILE A 397 -9.72 -1.71 -7.10
CA ILE A 397 -10.82 -2.69 -6.95
C ILE A 397 -10.25 -4.11 -6.80
N PHE A 398 -9.15 -4.42 -7.47
CA PHE A 398 -8.44 -5.69 -7.30
C PHE A 398 -7.94 -5.90 -5.87
N ILE A 399 -7.38 -4.87 -5.20
CA ILE A 399 -6.97 -4.98 -3.79
C ILE A 399 -8.20 -5.10 -2.88
N GLN A 400 -9.25 -4.32 -3.13
CA GLN A 400 -10.45 -4.30 -2.30
C GLN A 400 -11.17 -5.66 -2.30
N GLU A 401 -11.36 -6.26 -3.47
CA GLU A 401 -11.94 -7.59 -3.62
C GLU A 401 -10.95 -8.70 -3.20
N SER A 402 -9.63 -8.51 -3.35
CA SER A 402 -8.65 -9.43 -2.76
C SER A 402 -8.77 -9.45 -1.23
N ILE A 403 -8.92 -8.29 -0.57
CA ILE A 403 -9.10 -8.22 0.90
C ILE A 403 -10.39 -8.91 1.30
N ARG A 404 -11.49 -8.65 0.57
CA ARG A 404 -12.78 -9.31 0.79
C ARG A 404 -12.66 -10.83 0.70
N ILE A 405 -12.08 -11.35 -0.38
CA ILE A 405 -11.96 -12.80 -0.62
C ILE A 405 -11.01 -13.43 0.39
N CYS A 406 -9.82 -12.86 0.62
CA CYS A 406 -8.88 -13.36 1.62
C CYS A 406 -9.42 -13.30 3.06
N TRP A 407 -10.31 -12.36 3.38
CA TRP A 407 -11.01 -12.32 4.66
C TRP A 407 -12.05 -13.44 4.78
N LEU A 408 -12.95 -13.58 3.81
CA LEU A 408 -13.95 -14.67 3.75
C LEU A 408 -13.29 -16.06 3.75
N MET A 409 -12.13 -16.21 3.11
CA MET A 409 -11.34 -17.44 3.11
C MET A 409 -10.95 -17.93 4.51
N ASN A 410 -10.67 -17.02 5.46
CA ASN A 410 -10.32 -17.38 6.84
C ASN A 410 -11.56 -17.62 7.72
N LEU A 411 -12.69 -16.95 7.44
CA LEU A 411 -13.97 -17.11 8.17
C LEU A 411 -14.78 -18.33 7.77
N SER A 412 -14.57 -18.86 6.56
CA SER A 412 -15.24 -20.05 6.07
C SER A 412 -14.89 -21.27 6.93
N ASP A 413 -15.86 -22.18 7.12
CA ASP A 413 -15.62 -23.45 7.83
C ASP A 413 -15.95 -24.65 6.90
N PRO A 414 -14.99 -25.55 6.61
CA PRO A 414 -13.56 -25.43 6.91
C PRO A 414 -12.87 -24.32 6.11
N PRO A 415 -11.85 -23.63 6.66
CA PRO A 415 -11.17 -22.50 6.02
C PRO A 415 -10.69 -22.80 4.60
N VAL A 416 -10.76 -21.80 3.73
CA VAL A 416 -10.28 -21.90 2.35
C VAL A 416 -8.81 -21.50 2.30
N VAL A 417 -7.98 -22.39 1.76
CA VAL A 417 -6.52 -22.23 1.71
C VAL A 417 -5.99 -22.34 0.28
N GLU A 418 -4.81 -21.78 0.04
CA GLU A 418 -4.08 -22.03 -1.20
C GLU A 418 -3.62 -23.50 -1.24
N HIS A 419 -3.76 -24.13 -2.40
CA HIS A 419 -3.10 -25.40 -2.67
C HIS A 419 -1.57 -25.21 -2.75
N LYS A 420 -0.83 -26.31 -2.55
CA LYS A 420 0.64 -26.37 -2.56
C LYS A 420 1.27 -25.52 -3.66
N LYS A 421 2.12 -24.56 -3.28
CA LYS A 421 2.76 -23.60 -4.18
C LYS A 421 3.63 -24.29 -5.25
N ILE A 422 3.14 -24.27 -6.49
CA ILE A 422 3.82 -24.77 -7.69
C ILE A 422 4.89 -23.78 -8.19
N LYS A 423 6.00 -24.30 -8.72
CA LYS A 423 7.19 -23.53 -9.10
C LYS A 423 7.48 -23.60 -10.61
N SER A 424 8.32 -22.68 -11.10
CA SER A 424 8.76 -22.67 -12.50
C SER A 424 9.54 -23.94 -12.86
N GLY A 425 9.05 -24.70 -13.83
CA GLY A 425 9.64 -25.97 -14.27
C GLY A 425 8.91 -27.23 -13.78
N ASP A 426 7.97 -27.09 -12.83
CA ASP A 426 7.09 -28.17 -12.38
C ASP A 426 6.15 -28.64 -13.49
N LYS A 427 5.68 -29.88 -13.41
CA LYS A 427 4.75 -30.47 -14.40
C LYS A 427 3.40 -29.77 -14.31
N PHE A 428 2.85 -29.36 -15.45
CA PHE A 428 1.48 -28.84 -15.53
C PHE A 428 0.46 -29.94 -15.23
N ASP A 429 -0.49 -29.66 -14.33
CA ASP A 429 -1.64 -30.52 -14.03
C ASP A 429 -2.96 -29.80 -14.37
N PRO A 430 -3.73 -30.27 -15.38
CA PRO A 430 -4.99 -29.66 -15.78
C PRO A 430 -6.12 -29.86 -14.76
N ASN A 431 -5.94 -30.70 -13.73
CA ASN A 431 -6.92 -30.85 -12.64
C ASN A 431 -6.80 -29.70 -11.64
N LEU A 432 -5.57 -29.23 -11.37
CA LEU A 432 -5.27 -28.18 -10.40
C LEU A 432 -5.28 -26.77 -11.03
N TYR A 433 -4.86 -26.67 -12.30
CA TYR A 433 -4.63 -25.37 -12.95
C TYR A 433 -5.24 -25.28 -14.36
N GLN A 434 -5.65 -24.07 -14.74
CA GLN A 434 -5.94 -23.70 -16.12
C GLN A 434 -4.76 -22.92 -16.73
N VAL A 435 -4.64 -22.96 -18.05
CA VAL A 435 -3.59 -22.27 -18.82
C VAL A 435 -3.94 -20.79 -18.97
N TYR A 436 -2.95 -19.92 -18.85
CA TYR A 436 -3.07 -18.48 -19.08
C TYR A 436 -3.10 -18.14 -20.58
N THR A 437 -1.95 -17.98 -21.24
CA THR A 437 -1.89 -17.62 -22.67
C THR A 437 -1.09 -18.60 -23.53
N HIS A 438 -0.22 -19.44 -22.95
CA HIS A 438 0.59 -20.42 -23.67
C HIS A 438 0.48 -21.83 -23.09
N GLN A 439 0.16 -22.81 -23.94
CA GLN A 439 0.10 -24.22 -23.59
C GLN A 439 1.49 -24.88 -23.55
N GLY A 440 1.67 -25.81 -22.62
CA GLY A 440 2.90 -26.56 -22.43
C GLY A 440 2.74 -27.64 -21.36
N ASN A 441 3.79 -28.44 -21.13
CA ASN A 441 3.81 -29.50 -20.12
C ASN A 441 4.51 -29.12 -18.81
N LYS A 442 5.09 -27.91 -18.73
CA LYS A 442 5.77 -27.38 -17.55
C LYS A 442 5.33 -25.95 -17.26
N VAL A 443 5.16 -25.59 -15.99
CA VAL A 443 4.84 -24.22 -15.55
C VAL A 443 6.02 -23.27 -15.83
N GLN A 444 5.71 -22.06 -16.27
CA GLN A 444 6.64 -20.94 -16.41
C GLN A 444 6.55 -19.99 -15.23
N PHE A 445 5.34 -19.53 -14.91
CA PHE A 445 5.00 -18.74 -13.72
C PHE A 445 3.54 -18.99 -13.33
N VAL A 446 3.23 -18.71 -12.07
CA VAL A 446 1.86 -18.69 -11.56
C VAL A 446 1.27 -17.31 -11.83
N VAL A 447 0.02 -17.27 -12.27
CA VAL A 447 -0.78 -16.05 -12.42
C VAL A 447 -1.71 -15.91 -11.22
N LEU A 448 -2.32 -17.03 -10.81
CA LEU A 448 -3.24 -17.12 -9.68
C LEU A 448 -3.07 -18.51 -9.01
N PRO A 449 -2.95 -18.62 -7.67
CA PRO A 449 -2.92 -19.92 -7.01
C PRO A 449 -4.24 -20.68 -7.15
N ALA A 450 -4.22 -21.99 -6.87
CA ALA A 450 -5.45 -22.79 -6.78
C ALA A 450 -5.97 -22.76 -5.34
N LEU A 451 -7.28 -22.75 -5.13
CA LEU A 451 -7.89 -22.77 -3.80
C LEU A 451 -8.55 -24.12 -3.51
N MET A 452 -8.47 -24.54 -2.25
CA MET A 452 -9.07 -25.74 -1.70
C MET A 452 -9.70 -25.46 -0.35
N ARG A 453 -10.67 -26.29 0.07
CA ARG A 453 -11.02 -26.37 1.49
C ARG A 453 -9.81 -26.94 2.24
N LYS A 454 -9.52 -26.45 3.46
CA LYS A 454 -8.50 -27.01 4.34
C LYS A 454 -8.75 -28.51 4.49
N ASP A 455 -7.72 -29.30 4.19
CA ASP A 455 -7.74 -30.77 4.18
C ASP A 455 -8.83 -31.42 3.29
N GLY A 456 -9.39 -30.66 2.34
CA GLY A 456 -10.49 -31.05 1.46
C GLY A 456 -10.21 -30.89 -0.04
N PRO A 457 -11.25 -30.88 -0.89
CA PRO A 457 -11.09 -30.80 -2.35
C PRO A 457 -10.71 -29.41 -2.85
N ILE A 458 -10.16 -29.35 -4.07
CA ILE A 458 -9.99 -28.12 -4.85
C ILE A 458 -11.38 -27.52 -5.17
N ILE A 459 -11.57 -26.24 -4.89
CA ILE A 459 -12.81 -25.48 -5.15
C ILE A 459 -12.65 -24.46 -6.28
N ALA A 460 -11.43 -23.95 -6.48
CA ALA A 460 -11.06 -23.13 -7.63
C ALA A 460 -9.71 -23.59 -8.20
N LYS A 461 -9.67 -23.84 -9.51
CA LYS A 461 -8.40 -24.06 -10.21
C LYS A 461 -7.62 -22.77 -10.29
N GLY A 462 -6.30 -22.85 -10.08
CA GLY A 462 -5.41 -21.72 -10.26
C GLY A 462 -5.14 -21.46 -11.74
N VAL A 463 -4.42 -20.38 -12.03
CA VAL A 463 -4.05 -19.97 -13.39
C VAL A 463 -2.53 -19.96 -13.50
N VAL A 464 -1.98 -20.64 -14.52
CA VAL A 464 -0.54 -20.71 -14.76
C VAL A 464 -0.20 -20.47 -16.22
N GLN A 465 0.92 -19.78 -16.47
CA GLN A 465 1.54 -19.77 -17.78
C GLN A 465 2.40 -21.01 -17.92
N CYS A 466 2.32 -21.74 -19.04
CA CYS A 466 3.21 -22.87 -19.31
C CYS A 466 4.35 -22.48 -20.26
N LYS A 467 5.53 -23.09 -20.07
CA LYS A 467 6.67 -22.97 -20.98
C LYS A 467 6.28 -23.61 -22.31
N PRO A 468 6.42 -22.91 -23.47
CA PRO A 468 6.05 -23.46 -24.77
C PRO A 468 6.72 -24.81 -25.05
N PHE A 469 6.00 -25.72 -25.71
CA PHE A 469 6.56 -27.02 -26.10
C PHE A 469 7.85 -26.87 -26.90
N THR A 470 8.93 -27.50 -26.43
CA THR A 470 10.19 -27.54 -27.19
C THR A 470 9.96 -28.21 -28.55
N LYS A 471 10.67 -27.77 -29.60
CA LYS A 471 10.47 -28.27 -30.98
C LYS A 471 10.60 -29.80 -31.10
N ALA A 472 11.33 -30.44 -30.19
CA ALA A 472 11.40 -31.90 -30.06
C ALA A 472 10.06 -32.50 -29.56
N SER A 473 9.52 -32.00 -28.45
CA SER A 473 8.23 -32.43 -27.88
C SER A 473 7.06 -32.24 -28.85
N SER A 474 7.05 -31.14 -29.62
CA SER A 474 5.98 -30.81 -30.57
C SER A 474 5.77 -31.87 -31.66
N ARG A 475 6.81 -32.63 -32.03
CA ARG A 475 6.70 -33.75 -32.99
C ARG A 475 5.94 -34.95 -32.42
N MET A 476 5.95 -35.14 -31.10
CA MET A 476 5.34 -36.30 -30.44
C MET A 476 3.83 -36.10 -30.21
N HIS A 477 3.41 -34.93 -29.75
CA HIS A 477 1.98 -34.63 -29.50
C HIS A 477 1.11 -34.63 -30.77
N ARG A 478 1.68 -34.28 -31.93
CA ARG A 478 0.93 -34.14 -33.19
C ARG A 478 0.36 -35.46 -33.76
N LYS A 479 0.61 -36.60 -33.12
CA LYS A 479 0.03 -37.92 -33.44
C LYS A 479 -1.10 -38.38 -32.50
N GLY A 480 -1.37 -37.68 -31.39
CA GLY A 480 -2.22 -38.19 -30.31
C GLY A 480 -3.63 -37.60 -30.19
N THR A 481 -3.79 -36.28 -30.37
CA THR A 481 -5.01 -35.57 -29.93
C THR A 481 -5.44 -34.49 -30.93
N ASN A 482 -6.54 -34.72 -31.66
CA ASN A 482 -7.01 -33.79 -32.70
C ASN A 482 -8.49 -33.36 -32.56
N THR A 483 -9.15 -33.70 -31.45
CA THR A 483 -10.63 -33.64 -31.33
C THR A 483 -11.19 -32.62 -30.33
N LEU A 484 -10.35 -32.03 -29.45
CA LEU A 484 -10.82 -31.23 -28.30
C LEU A 484 -10.26 -29.80 -28.20
N ALA A 485 -9.10 -29.51 -28.79
CA ALA A 485 -8.38 -28.25 -28.57
C ALA A 485 -9.03 -26.98 -29.21
N ARG A 486 -10.10 -27.12 -30.00
CA ARG A 486 -10.60 -26.04 -30.88
C ARG A 486 -11.80 -25.24 -30.35
N ARG A 487 -12.27 -25.48 -29.12
CA ARG A 487 -13.51 -24.88 -28.57
C ARG A 487 -13.33 -23.69 -27.61
N PHE A 488 -12.14 -23.41 -27.09
CA PHE A 488 -11.94 -22.38 -26.03
C PHE A 488 -11.17 -21.13 -26.47
N SER A 489 -10.62 -21.08 -27.69
CA SER A 489 -9.75 -19.98 -28.14
C SER A 489 -10.48 -18.78 -28.76
N SER A 490 -11.82 -18.77 -28.78
CA SER A 490 -12.64 -17.85 -29.58
C SER A 490 -13.73 -17.12 -28.79
N SER A 491 -13.63 -17.06 -27.46
CA SER A 491 -14.67 -16.50 -26.57
C SER A 491 -14.27 -15.19 -25.86
N TRP A 492 -13.10 -14.63 -26.16
CA TRP A 492 -12.49 -13.49 -25.45
C TRP A 492 -12.30 -12.22 -26.29
N ILE A 493 -13.00 -12.12 -27.43
CA ILE A 493 -13.11 -10.90 -28.23
C ILE A 493 -14.58 -10.79 -28.68
N GLY A 494 -15.33 -9.82 -28.16
CA GLY A 494 -16.73 -9.62 -28.61
C GLY A 494 -17.66 -8.92 -27.62
N ALA A 495 -17.36 -7.67 -27.24
CA ALA A 495 -18.35 -6.75 -26.67
C ALA A 495 -17.90 -5.28 -26.78
N GLU A 496 -18.11 -4.64 -27.93
CA GLU A 496 -18.99 -3.46 -28.02
C GLU A 496 -19.17 -2.93 -29.46
N GLN A 497 -20.41 -2.51 -29.73
CA GLN A 497 -20.91 -1.52 -30.69
C GLN A 497 -20.44 -1.56 -32.17
N SER A 498 -21.35 -2.04 -33.02
CA SER A 498 -21.44 -1.72 -34.45
C SER A 498 -22.20 -0.41 -34.69
N LEU A 499 -21.78 0.43 -35.65
CA LEU A 499 -22.66 1.10 -36.64
C LEU A 499 -21.88 2.04 -37.58
N GLN A 500 -21.64 1.60 -38.83
CA GLN A 500 -22.19 2.21 -40.05
C GLN A 500 -21.56 1.61 -41.31
N ASP A 501 -22.41 1.26 -42.28
CA ASP A 501 -22.00 0.82 -43.61
C ASP A 501 -21.66 2.01 -44.52
N ASN A 502 -20.69 1.87 -45.43
CA ASN A 502 -21.01 1.61 -46.84
C ASN A 502 -19.79 1.38 -47.76
N SER A 503 -20.09 0.80 -48.93
CA SER A 503 -19.24 0.65 -50.12
C SER A 503 -18.64 1.98 -50.61
N HIS A 504 -17.51 2.03 -51.32
CA HIS A 504 -17.13 1.18 -52.47
C HIS A 504 -15.61 0.92 -52.58
N GLY A 505 -15.25 -0.06 -53.40
CA GLY A 505 -13.88 -0.27 -53.86
C GLY A 505 -13.68 0.12 -55.32
N SER A 506 -12.43 0.38 -55.69
CA SER A 506 -11.95 0.50 -57.07
C SER A 506 -10.44 0.26 -57.09
N ASP A 507 -9.96 -0.59 -58.00
CA ASP A 507 -8.52 -0.79 -58.24
C ASP A 507 -7.85 0.47 -58.81
N SER A 508 -6.58 0.70 -58.45
CA SER A 508 -5.66 1.55 -59.22
C SER A 508 -4.21 1.23 -58.83
N ALA A 509 -3.33 1.16 -59.83
CA ALA A 509 -1.92 0.81 -59.65
C ALA A 509 -1.00 1.97 -60.06
N SER A 510 -0.09 2.35 -59.15
CA SER A 510 1.05 3.25 -59.38
C SER A 510 2.05 3.00 -58.24
N SER A 511 3.25 2.45 -58.46
CA SER A 511 4.41 2.95 -59.23
C SER A 511 5.31 3.91 -58.45
N LEU A 512 6.49 3.39 -58.06
CA LEU A 512 7.79 4.08 -57.92
C LEU A 512 7.85 5.45 -57.20
N SER A 513 8.60 5.47 -56.09
CA SER A 513 9.65 6.50 -55.89
C SER A 513 10.68 6.04 -54.88
N GLU A 514 11.96 6.20 -55.23
CA GLU A 514 13.09 6.06 -54.30
C GLU A 514 13.38 7.45 -53.70
N CYS A 515 13.62 7.53 -52.38
CA CYS A 515 14.06 8.76 -51.73
C CYS A 515 15.42 8.54 -51.04
N SER A 516 16.44 9.22 -51.55
CA SER A 516 17.84 9.09 -51.09
C SER A 516 18.08 9.79 -49.76
N HIS A 517 18.94 9.21 -48.91
CA HIS A 517 19.44 9.88 -47.71
C HIS A 517 20.45 11.00 -48.07
N PRO A 518 20.31 12.23 -47.55
CA PRO A 518 21.38 13.22 -47.58
C PRO A 518 22.41 12.93 -46.48
N ALA A 519 23.69 13.12 -46.78
CA ALA A 519 24.78 12.95 -45.81
C ALA A 519 24.90 14.15 -44.86
N GLN A 520 25.29 13.90 -43.60
CA GLN A 520 25.61 14.96 -42.63
C GLN A 520 27.05 15.48 -42.82
N PRO A 521 27.30 16.80 -42.71
CA PRO A 521 28.64 17.38 -42.71
C PRO A 521 29.34 17.24 -41.35
N ASN A 522 30.66 17.10 -41.36
CA ASN A 522 31.49 17.07 -40.15
C ASN A 522 31.89 18.47 -39.68
N GLY A 523 31.89 18.67 -38.36
CA GLY A 523 32.90 19.47 -37.67
C GLY A 523 32.49 20.86 -37.15
N ALA A 524 32.60 21.02 -35.83
CA ALA A 524 33.14 22.21 -35.16
C ALA A 524 33.58 21.84 -33.74
N ASN A 525 34.66 22.45 -33.23
CA ASN A 525 35.15 22.20 -31.87
C ASN A 525 34.37 23.06 -30.85
N GLY A 526 33.87 22.44 -29.78
CA GLY A 526 33.37 23.12 -28.59
C GLY A 526 34.24 22.76 -27.37
N SER A 527 34.49 23.71 -26.47
CA SER A 527 35.34 23.51 -25.30
C SER A 527 34.71 22.59 -24.25
N ASP A 528 35.38 21.47 -23.95
CA ASP A 528 34.95 20.49 -22.94
C ASP A 528 35.14 21.08 -21.52
N LEU A 529 34.13 21.82 -21.04
CA LEU A 529 33.99 22.20 -19.64
C LEU A 529 33.78 20.93 -18.82
N GLY A 530 34.87 20.40 -18.27
CA GLY A 530 35.01 19.03 -17.80
C GLY A 530 34.00 18.58 -16.75
N ARG A 531 32.83 18.10 -17.19
CA ARG A 531 31.88 17.34 -16.37
C ARG A 531 32.60 16.10 -15.82
N LYS A 532 32.67 15.97 -14.49
CA LYS A 532 33.31 14.84 -13.80
C LYS A 532 32.53 13.55 -14.06
N LYS A 533 32.93 12.80 -15.09
CA LYS A 533 32.31 11.53 -15.50
C LYS A 533 32.38 10.52 -14.34
N TYR A 534 31.25 9.90 -14.01
CA TYR A 534 31.17 8.85 -12.97
C TYR A 534 32.03 7.63 -13.36
N PRO A 535 32.67 6.93 -12.39
CA PRO A 535 33.48 5.75 -12.68
C PRO A 535 32.66 4.65 -13.38
N LYS A 536 33.19 4.10 -14.49
CA LYS A 536 32.45 3.15 -15.35
C LYS A 536 32.11 1.86 -14.63
N GLU A 537 32.96 1.48 -13.67
CA GLU A 537 32.86 0.31 -12.81
C GLU A 537 31.66 0.45 -11.85
N LEU A 538 31.37 1.69 -11.43
CA LEU A 538 30.28 2.07 -10.53
C LEU A 538 28.99 2.46 -11.26
N THR A 539 29.02 2.76 -12.56
CA THR A 539 27.79 2.92 -13.37
C THR A 539 27.02 1.59 -13.43
N PRO A 540 25.73 1.53 -13.01
CA PRO A 540 24.87 0.36 -13.24
C PRO A 540 24.43 0.28 -14.71
N SER A 541 23.91 -0.85 -15.17
CA SER A 541 23.27 -0.85 -16.50
C SER A 541 21.94 -0.08 -16.46
N GLU A 542 21.48 0.43 -17.61
CA GLU A 542 20.16 1.09 -17.65
C GLU A 542 19.02 0.12 -17.31
N SER A 543 19.22 -1.20 -17.46
CA SER A 543 18.27 -2.21 -17.00
C SER A 543 18.22 -2.31 -15.47
N ASP A 544 19.38 -2.19 -14.81
CA ASP A 544 19.47 -2.18 -13.33
C ASP A 544 18.88 -0.89 -12.77
N LEU A 545 19.19 0.27 -13.36
CA LEU A 545 18.62 1.56 -12.99
C LEU A 545 17.09 1.57 -13.17
N LYS A 546 16.59 1.00 -14.27
CA LYS A 546 15.14 0.84 -14.49
C LYS A 546 14.50 -0.03 -13.41
N LYS A 547 15.11 -1.17 -13.06
CA LYS A 547 14.61 -2.05 -11.97
C LYS A 547 14.67 -1.37 -10.61
N TYR A 548 15.75 -0.65 -10.31
CA TYR A 548 15.91 0.12 -9.08
C TYR A 548 14.85 1.21 -8.93
N ARG A 549 14.65 2.07 -9.95
CA ARG A 549 13.61 3.11 -9.92
C ARG A 549 12.23 2.51 -9.70
N VAL A 550 11.90 1.43 -10.41
CA VAL A 550 10.63 0.73 -10.26
C VAL A 550 10.45 0.18 -8.84
N TYR A 551 11.44 -0.55 -8.30
CA TYR A 551 11.32 -1.10 -6.95
C TYR A 551 11.29 -0.01 -5.87
N LYS A 552 11.98 1.12 -6.07
CA LYS A 552 11.99 2.26 -5.14
C LYS A 552 10.68 3.05 -5.13
N THR A 553 9.82 2.97 -6.17
CA THR A 553 8.43 3.47 -6.08
C THR A 553 7.43 2.40 -5.63
N MET A 554 7.79 1.12 -5.64
CA MET A 554 6.94 0.03 -5.12
C MET A 554 7.10 -0.21 -3.61
N PHE A 555 8.31 -0.06 -3.06
CA PHE A 555 8.69 -0.61 -1.77
C PHE A 555 9.64 0.32 -0.98
N SER A 556 9.60 0.22 0.35
CA SER A 556 10.62 0.77 1.25
C SER A 556 12.02 0.25 0.92
N ASP A 557 13.04 1.10 1.04
CA ASP A 557 14.42 0.81 0.61
C ASP A 557 15.00 -0.52 1.13
N LEU A 558 14.66 -0.96 2.34
CA LEU A 558 15.06 -2.27 2.89
C LEU A 558 14.63 -3.46 2.00
N ILE A 559 13.43 -3.40 1.43
CA ILE A 559 12.88 -4.41 0.51
C ILE A 559 13.51 -4.27 -0.87
N VAL A 560 13.76 -3.04 -1.35
CA VAL A 560 14.49 -2.79 -2.60
C VAL A 560 15.89 -3.40 -2.54
N LYS A 561 16.60 -3.17 -1.43
CA LYS A 561 17.93 -3.70 -1.13
C LYS A 561 17.94 -5.24 -1.09
N SER A 562 16.92 -5.84 -0.48
CA SER A 562 16.71 -7.30 -0.51
C SER A 562 16.44 -7.85 -1.92
N LYS A 563 15.59 -7.19 -2.72
CA LYS A 563 15.17 -7.64 -4.07
C LYS A 563 16.26 -7.50 -5.13
N LEU A 564 17.08 -6.46 -5.08
CA LEU A 564 18.19 -6.24 -6.03
C LEU A 564 19.49 -6.93 -5.59
N GLY A 565 19.62 -7.22 -4.30
CA GLY A 565 20.89 -7.46 -3.64
C GLY A 565 21.60 -6.14 -3.33
N GLU A 566 22.13 -6.06 -2.10
CA GLU A 566 22.81 -4.90 -1.52
C GLU A 566 23.78 -4.20 -2.48
N LYS A 567 24.73 -4.95 -3.08
CA LYS A 567 25.74 -4.40 -3.99
C LYS A 567 25.16 -3.75 -5.24
N LEU A 568 23.96 -4.12 -5.69
CA LEU A 568 23.30 -3.50 -6.85
C LEU A 568 22.44 -2.30 -6.43
N TYR A 569 21.76 -2.41 -5.29
CA TYR A 569 21.02 -1.30 -4.67
C TYR A 569 21.94 -0.11 -4.39
N ASP A 570 23.04 -0.32 -3.65
CA ASP A 570 24.01 0.72 -3.31
C ASP A 570 24.62 1.38 -4.56
N LYS A 571 24.86 0.57 -5.60
CA LYS A 571 25.44 1.00 -6.88
C LYS A 571 24.47 1.89 -7.67
N CYS A 572 23.18 1.55 -7.68
CA CYS A 572 22.14 2.38 -8.29
C CYS A 572 21.88 3.67 -7.49
N LEU A 573 21.79 3.58 -6.15
CA LEU A 573 21.59 4.72 -5.26
C LEU A 573 22.68 5.79 -5.45
N LYS A 574 23.96 5.41 -5.34
CA LYS A 574 25.11 6.32 -5.50
C LYS A 574 25.21 6.92 -6.90
N TYR A 575 24.74 6.22 -7.93
CA TYR A 575 24.65 6.76 -9.30
C TYR A 575 23.55 7.82 -9.43
N GLU A 576 22.38 7.62 -8.82
CA GLU A 576 21.29 8.61 -8.84
C GLU A 576 21.65 9.84 -8.01
N GLU A 577 22.28 9.68 -6.85
CA GLU A 577 22.85 10.79 -6.08
C GLU A 577 23.87 11.62 -6.88
N TRP A 578 24.83 10.96 -7.54
CA TRP A 578 25.81 11.65 -8.39
C TRP A 578 25.12 12.37 -9.54
N LYS A 579 24.15 11.73 -10.21
CA LYS A 579 23.40 12.32 -11.32
C LYS A 579 22.62 13.56 -10.87
N ASN A 580 22.00 13.51 -9.70
CA ASN A 580 21.28 14.64 -9.11
C ASN A 580 22.25 15.77 -8.73
N LYS A 581 23.47 15.45 -8.29
CA LYS A 581 24.58 16.40 -8.05
C LYS A 581 25.25 16.90 -9.35
N GLN A 582 24.68 16.66 -10.53
CA GLN A 582 25.17 17.13 -11.85
C GLN A 582 24.09 17.84 -12.71
N ASN A 583 22.88 18.00 -12.17
CA ASN A 583 21.78 18.77 -12.74
C ASN A 583 21.60 20.09 -11.98
#